data_AF-A0A6M1DJV0-F1
#
_entry.id   AF-A0A6M1DJV0-F1
#
_cell.length_a   1.000
_cell.length_b   1.000
_cell.length_c   1.000
_cell.angle_alpha   90.00
_cell.angle_beta   90.00
_cell.angle_gamma   90.00
#
_symmetry.space_group_name_H-M   'P 1'
#
loop_
_entity.id
_entity.type
_entity.pdbx_description
1 polymer ?
#
loop_
_entity_poly.entity_id
_entity_poly.type
_entity_poly.pdbx_seq_one_letter_code
_entity_poly.pdbx_strand_id
1 'polypeptide(L)'
;LEELQAQNVPPELHALSHWCWHTSSADSLIVAIAATNYAIEGATGEWSAVVCSTGVYAAAFPEEERKRAMKWLKMHAQYDDAHPWEALEIICTLAGMNPTKELQAELRKAVCKSYDYMFLFLESCMRLEKEKAPAVMRERQARVASEA
;
A
#
# COMPACT_ATOMS: atom_id res chain seq x y z
N LEU A 1 -15.00 9.06 -10.39
CA LEU A 1 -15.50 7.81 -9.77
C LEU A 1 -15.62 6.72 -10.82
N GLU A 2 -16.16 7.02 -12.01
CA GLU A 2 -16.28 6.05 -13.13
C GLU A 2 -14.96 5.33 -13.46
N GLU A 3 -13.83 6.04 -13.55
CA GLU A 3 -12.52 5.42 -13.80
C GLU A 3 -12.11 4.42 -12.71
N LEU A 4 -12.35 4.76 -11.43
CA LEU A 4 -12.10 3.86 -10.31
C LEU A 4 -13.02 2.64 -10.36
N GLN A 5 -14.29 2.81 -10.75
CA GLN A 5 -15.25 1.70 -10.84
C GLN A 5 -14.94 0.76 -12.00
N ALA A 6 -14.36 1.26 -13.09
CA ALA A 6 -14.02 0.46 -14.26
C ALA A 6 -12.89 -0.55 -13.99
N GLN A 7 -12.00 -0.30 -13.01
CA GLN A 7 -10.94 -1.22 -12.59
C GLN A 7 -10.02 -1.71 -13.74
N ASN A 8 -9.83 -0.86 -14.76
CA ASN A 8 -9.00 -1.13 -15.94
C ASN A 8 -7.49 -1.03 -15.60
N VAL A 9 -6.98 -2.00 -14.85
CA VAL A 9 -5.57 -2.09 -14.45
C VAL A 9 -5.03 -3.51 -14.68
N PRO A 10 -3.71 -3.71 -14.78
CA PRO A 10 -3.12 -5.04 -14.88
C PRO A 10 -3.55 -5.96 -13.71
N PRO A 11 -3.67 -7.27 -13.93
CA PRO A 11 -4.11 -8.22 -12.91
C PRO A 11 -3.21 -8.26 -11.68
N GLU A 12 -1.93 -7.92 -11.81
CA GLU A 12 -0.97 -7.80 -10.70
C GLU A 12 -1.45 -6.80 -9.64
N LEU A 13 -2.21 -5.76 -10.02
CA LEU A 13 -2.75 -4.76 -9.11
C LEU A 13 -4.01 -5.26 -8.35
N HIS A 14 -4.66 -6.31 -8.84
CA HIS A 14 -5.84 -6.93 -8.21
C HIS A 14 -5.50 -8.05 -7.23
N ALA A 15 -4.30 -8.63 -7.32
CA ALA A 15 -3.92 -9.79 -6.51
C ALA A 15 -4.04 -9.52 -4.99
N LEU A 16 -3.69 -8.31 -4.54
CA LEU A 16 -3.81 -7.90 -3.14
C LEU A 16 -5.27 -7.89 -2.67
N SER A 17 -6.20 -7.36 -3.47
CA SER A 17 -7.62 -7.28 -3.06
C SER A 17 -8.26 -8.66 -2.97
N HIS A 18 -7.94 -9.55 -3.91
CA HIS A 18 -8.40 -10.94 -3.90
C HIS A 18 -7.86 -11.71 -2.69
N TRP A 19 -6.58 -11.48 -2.34
CA TRP A 19 -5.98 -12.05 -1.14
C TRP A 19 -6.67 -11.57 0.14
N CYS A 20 -6.86 -10.25 0.27
CA CYS A 20 -7.55 -9.67 1.43
C CYS A 20 -8.95 -10.26 1.61
N TRP A 21 -9.71 -10.39 0.51
CA TRP A 21 -11.03 -11.00 0.57
C TRP A 21 -10.97 -12.48 0.95
N HIS A 22 -10.07 -13.25 0.34
CA HIS A 22 -9.91 -14.67 0.63
C HIS A 22 -9.60 -14.90 2.11
N THR A 23 -8.56 -14.25 2.64
CA THR A 23 -8.15 -14.45 4.03
C THR A 23 -9.25 -14.00 5.00
N SER A 24 -9.92 -12.88 4.72
CA SER A 24 -11.04 -12.40 5.54
C SER A 24 -12.26 -13.32 5.51
N SER A 25 -12.47 -14.05 4.42
CA SER A 25 -13.64 -14.92 4.23
C SER A 25 -13.41 -16.36 4.69
N ALA A 26 -12.18 -16.86 4.68
CA ALA A 26 -11.89 -18.29 4.81
C ALA A 26 -10.84 -18.65 5.85
N ASP A 27 -9.89 -17.75 6.15
CA ASP A 27 -8.87 -18.03 7.16
C ASP A 27 -9.41 -17.77 8.57
N SER A 28 -8.68 -18.24 9.58
CA SER A 28 -9.00 -17.94 10.97
C SER A 28 -8.85 -16.44 11.27
N LEU A 29 -9.58 -15.94 12.29
CA LEU A 29 -9.56 -14.53 12.70
C LEU A 29 -8.12 -14.00 12.91
N ILE A 30 -7.28 -14.76 13.62
CA ILE A 30 -5.90 -14.36 13.92
C ILE A 30 -5.05 -14.23 12.64
N VAL A 31 -5.27 -15.08 11.65
CA VAL A 31 -4.55 -15.05 10.36
C VAL A 31 -5.02 -13.88 9.51
N ALA A 32 -6.33 -13.65 9.42
CA ALA A 32 -6.89 -12.53 8.68
C ALA A 32 -6.41 -11.18 9.24
N ILE A 33 -6.49 -10.98 10.58
CA ILE A 33 -6.00 -9.76 11.23
C ILE A 33 -4.50 -9.55 10.98
N ALA A 34 -3.70 -10.62 11.03
CA ALA A 34 -2.27 -10.55 10.71
C ALA A 34 -2.03 -10.12 9.26
N ALA A 35 -2.80 -10.65 8.31
CA ALA A 35 -2.68 -10.33 6.91
C ALA A 35 -3.15 -8.91 6.54
N THR A 36 -4.16 -8.38 7.23
CA THR A 36 -4.77 -7.08 6.89
C THR A 36 -4.34 -5.96 7.83
N ASN A 37 -4.74 -6.04 9.10
CA ASN A 37 -4.60 -4.94 10.04
C ASN A 37 -3.16 -4.76 10.51
N TYR A 38 -2.43 -5.86 10.71
CA TYR A 38 -1.01 -5.75 11.04
C TYR A 38 -0.17 -5.45 9.79
N ALA A 39 -0.22 -6.34 8.79
CA ALA A 39 0.68 -6.21 7.65
C ALA A 39 0.36 -4.98 6.77
N ILE A 40 -0.86 -4.88 6.25
CA ILE A 40 -1.18 -3.85 5.24
C ILE A 40 -1.26 -2.46 5.86
N GLU A 41 -1.93 -2.30 7.01
CA GLU A 41 -2.01 -0.97 7.64
C GLU A 41 -0.65 -0.49 8.14
N GLY A 42 0.16 -1.38 8.75
CA GLY A 42 1.52 -1.04 9.17
C GLY A 42 2.40 -0.58 8.01
N ALA A 43 2.46 -1.35 6.93
CA ALA A 43 3.20 -0.93 5.73
C ALA A 43 2.62 0.35 5.11
N THR A 44 1.30 0.55 5.22
CA THR A 44 0.63 1.76 4.71
C THR A 44 0.98 3.02 5.48
N GLY A 45 1.09 2.92 6.81
CA GLY A 45 1.61 4.00 7.63
C GLY A 45 3.02 4.39 7.19
N GLU A 46 3.91 3.41 7.02
CA GLU A 46 5.30 3.65 6.62
C GLU A 46 5.42 4.28 5.23
N TRP A 47 4.84 3.67 4.18
CA TRP A 47 5.03 4.20 2.82
C TRP A 47 4.34 5.55 2.64
N SER A 48 3.21 5.80 3.30
CA SER A 48 2.53 7.10 3.22
C SER A 48 3.35 8.21 3.91
N ALA A 49 4.04 7.89 5.00
CA ALA A 49 5.01 8.78 5.65
C ALA A 49 6.21 9.08 4.73
N VAL A 50 6.75 8.07 4.03
CA VAL A 50 7.82 8.27 3.04
C VAL A 50 7.39 9.25 1.95
N VAL A 51 6.18 9.11 1.39
CA VAL A 51 5.64 10.03 0.38
C VAL A 51 5.51 11.46 0.91
N CYS A 52 5.19 11.63 2.20
CA CYS A 52 5.02 12.94 2.83
C CYS A 52 6.34 13.57 3.34
N SER A 53 7.42 12.81 3.43
CA SER A 53 8.64 13.16 4.19
C SER A 53 9.35 14.45 3.77
N THR A 54 9.30 14.82 2.49
CA THR A 54 10.02 15.99 1.95
C THR A 54 9.11 17.18 1.64
N GLY A 55 7.79 16.99 1.67
CA GLY A 55 6.82 18.00 1.24
C GLY A 55 6.76 18.26 -0.28
N VAL A 56 7.68 17.69 -1.09
CA VAL A 56 7.74 17.92 -2.55
C VAL A 56 6.43 17.51 -3.23
N TYR A 57 5.91 16.32 -2.91
CA TYR A 57 4.65 15.83 -3.48
C TYR A 57 3.46 16.72 -3.11
N ALA A 58 3.39 17.19 -1.86
CA ALA A 58 2.32 18.08 -1.41
C ALA A 58 2.38 19.47 -2.07
N ALA A 59 3.59 20.01 -2.26
CA ALA A 59 3.81 21.32 -2.87
C ALA A 59 3.48 21.33 -4.38
N ALA A 60 3.47 20.17 -5.05
CA ALA A 60 3.10 20.05 -6.46
C ALA A 60 1.60 20.28 -6.72
N PHE A 61 0.74 20.21 -5.70
CA PHE A 61 -0.67 20.56 -5.83
C PHE A 61 -0.90 22.08 -5.70
N PRO A 62 -1.86 22.64 -6.48
CA PRO A 62 -2.38 23.99 -6.26
C PRO A 62 -2.80 24.20 -4.80
N GLU A 63 -2.60 25.41 -4.27
CA GLU A 63 -2.77 25.69 -2.84
C GLU A 63 -4.20 25.43 -2.36
N GLU A 64 -5.18 25.79 -3.17
CA GLU A 64 -6.61 25.62 -2.95
C GLU A 64 -7.06 24.15 -2.94
N GLU A 65 -6.34 23.26 -3.65
CA GLU A 65 -6.67 21.84 -3.73
C GLU A 65 -5.88 20.98 -2.74
N ARG A 66 -4.70 21.44 -2.34
CA ARG A 66 -3.70 20.67 -1.58
C ARG A 66 -4.27 20.01 -0.33
N LYS A 67 -5.10 20.72 0.44
CA LYS A 67 -5.69 20.18 1.69
C LYS A 67 -6.61 18.99 1.40
N ARG A 68 -7.41 19.06 0.34
CA ARG A 68 -8.32 17.99 -0.07
C ARG A 68 -7.54 16.81 -0.67
N ALA A 69 -6.61 17.09 -1.58
CA ALA A 69 -5.79 16.07 -2.23
C ALA A 69 -4.93 15.26 -1.23
N MET A 70 -4.31 15.93 -0.25
CA MET A 70 -3.43 15.29 0.71
C MET A 70 -4.14 14.63 1.91
N LYS A 71 -5.47 14.72 2.01
CA LYS A 71 -6.20 14.28 3.22
C LYS A 71 -5.96 12.82 3.56
N TRP A 72 -6.03 11.92 2.59
CA TRP A 72 -5.83 10.48 2.82
C TRP A 72 -4.41 10.17 3.30
N LEU A 73 -3.39 10.72 2.62
CA LEU A 73 -1.99 10.54 2.99
C LEU A 73 -1.70 11.07 4.40
N LYS A 74 -2.20 12.27 4.74
CA LYS A 74 -2.00 12.84 6.09
C LYS A 74 -2.68 12.05 7.21
N MET A 75 -3.75 11.30 6.91
CA MET A 75 -4.40 10.48 7.92
C MET A 75 -3.61 9.20 8.24
N HIS A 76 -2.88 8.64 7.25
CA HIS A 76 -2.14 7.39 7.42
C HIS A 76 -0.66 7.62 7.70
N ALA A 77 -0.08 8.75 7.30
CA ALA A 77 1.33 9.10 7.52
C ALA A 77 1.66 9.50 8.97
N GLN A 78 0.87 9.04 9.95
CA GLN A 78 1.06 9.36 11.36
C GLN A 78 2.21 8.53 11.91
N TYR A 79 3.23 9.21 12.44
CA TYR A 79 4.42 8.56 13.00
C TYR A 79 4.10 7.73 14.27
N ASP A 80 2.97 8.03 14.92
CA ASP A 80 2.43 7.37 16.10
C ASP A 80 1.20 6.51 15.80
N ASP A 81 1.07 5.99 14.58
CA ASP A 81 -0.03 5.09 14.23
C ASP A 81 0.00 3.82 15.12
N ALA A 82 -0.94 3.76 16.06
CA ALA A 82 -1.06 2.68 17.02
C ALA A 82 -1.73 1.43 16.41
N HIS A 83 -2.49 1.60 15.32
CA HIS A 83 -3.30 0.52 14.76
C HIS A 83 -2.54 -0.79 14.47
N PRO A 84 -1.36 -0.79 13.80
CA PRO A 84 -0.63 -2.05 13.58
C PRO A 84 -0.15 -2.69 14.89
N TRP A 85 0.18 -1.88 15.91
CA TRP A 85 0.61 -2.39 17.21
C TRP A 85 -0.55 -2.97 18.03
N GLU A 86 -1.72 -2.33 17.99
CA GLU A 86 -2.96 -2.85 18.57
C GLU A 86 -3.37 -4.17 17.89
N ALA A 87 -3.25 -4.25 16.56
CA ALA A 87 -3.48 -5.50 15.83
C ALA A 87 -2.49 -6.61 16.26
N LEU A 88 -1.21 -6.27 16.45
CA LEU A 88 -0.20 -7.22 16.92
C LEU A 88 -0.48 -7.69 18.36
N GLU A 89 -0.95 -6.80 19.23
CA GLU A 89 -1.37 -7.16 20.59
C GLU A 89 -2.53 -8.16 20.57
N ILE A 90 -3.54 -7.94 19.72
CA ILE A 90 -4.65 -8.88 19.52
C ILE A 90 -4.14 -10.24 19.03
N ILE A 91 -3.25 -10.25 18.04
CA ILE A 91 -2.67 -11.48 17.49
C ILE A 91 -1.92 -12.26 18.57
N CYS A 92 -1.03 -11.59 19.31
CA CYS A 92 -0.26 -12.21 20.40
C CYS A 92 -1.18 -12.74 21.51
N THR A 93 -2.25 -12.02 21.83
CA THR A 93 -3.24 -12.46 22.82
C THR A 93 -3.99 -13.71 22.37
N LEU A 94 -4.40 -13.78 21.09
CA LEU A 94 -5.07 -14.95 20.51
C LEU A 94 -4.14 -16.16 20.37
N ALA A 95 -2.87 -15.94 20.02
CA ALA A 95 -1.87 -17.00 19.90
C ALA A 95 -1.44 -17.57 21.27
N GLY A 96 -1.52 -16.75 22.32
CA GLY A 96 -1.02 -17.07 23.65
C GLY A 96 0.51 -17.12 23.72
N MET A 97 1.02 -17.56 24.88
CA MET A 97 2.47 -17.53 25.15
C MET A 97 3.26 -18.67 24.51
N ASN A 98 2.59 -19.75 24.09
CA ASN A 98 3.22 -20.95 23.53
C ASN A 98 2.47 -21.44 22.28
N PRO A 99 2.39 -20.63 21.20
CA PRO A 99 1.73 -21.05 19.97
C PRO A 99 2.49 -22.18 19.31
N THR A 100 1.77 -23.06 18.62
CA THR A 100 2.39 -24.15 17.85
C THR A 100 3.27 -23.60 16.73
N LYS A 101 4.22 -24.41 16.25
CA LYS A 101 5.10 -24.00 15.14
C LYS A 101 4.33 -23.85 13.83
N GLU A 102 3.26 -24.60 13.68
CA GLU A 102 2.32 -24.53 12.57
C GLU A 102 1.64 -23.15 12.54
N LEU A 103 1.10 -22.68 13.66
CA LEU A 103 0.46 -21.36 13.74
C LEU A 103 1.46 -20.23 13.51
N GLN A 104 2.66 -20.31 14.10
CA GLN A 104 3.73 -19.33 13.84
C GLN A 104 4.07 -19.24 12.35
N ALA A 105 4.16 -20.40 11.68
CA ALA A 105 4.46 -20.46 10.25
C ALA A 105 3.30 -19.94 9.40
N GLU A 106 2.05 -20.20 9.80
CA GLU A 106 0.85 -19.71 9.12
C GLU A 106 0.74 -18.19 9.18
N LEU A 107 0.88 -17.60 10.37
CA LEU A 107 0.90 -16.14 10.56
C LEU A 107 1.99 -15.48 9.72
N ARG A 108 3.22 -16.02 9.77
CA ARG A 108 4.34 -15.51 8.97
C ARG A 108 4.03 -15.58 7.47
N LYS A 109 3.47 -16.69 6.98
CA LYS A 109 3.11 -16.84 5.56
C LYS A 109 2.03 -15.84 5.15
N ALA A 110 1.04 -15.58 5.99
CA ALA A 110 -0.04 -14.65 5.72
C ALA A 110 0.47 -13.19 5.66
N VAL A 111 1.29 -12.79 6.65
CA VAL A 111 1.95 -11.47 6.68
C VAL A 111 2.83 -11.26 5.46
N CYS A 112 3.74 -12.20 5.19
CA CYS A 112 4.63 -12.10 4.02
C CYS A 112 3.85 -12.06 2.70
N LYS A 113 2.78 -12.85 2.56
CA LYS A 113 1.96 -12.86 1.35
C LYS A 113 1.29 -11.49 1.09
N SER A 114 0.84 -10.80 2.15
CA SER A 114 0.33 -9.43 2.01
C SER A 114 1.41 -8.48 1.50
N TYR A 115 2.63 -8.54 2.06
CA TYR A 115 3.75 -7.74 1.57
C TYR A 115 4.17 -8.09 0.15
N ASP A 116 4.20 -9.38 -0.21
CA ASP A 116 4.57 -9.86 -1.54
C ASP A 116 3.57 -9.38 -2.60
N TYR A 117 2.27 -9.34 -2.28
CA TYR A 117 1.27 -8.78 -3.21
C TYR A 117 1.33 -7.25 -3.29
N MET A 118 1.66 -6.54 -2.20
CA MET A 118 1.99 -5.11 -2.29
C MET A 118 3.23 -4.88 -3.16
N PHE A 119 4.26 -5.72 -3.02
CA PHE A 119 5.47 -5.65 -3.84
C PHE A 119 5.19 -5.95 -5.32
N LEU A 120 4.40 -7.00 -5.62
CA LEU A 120 3.97 -7.33 -6.97
C LEU A 120 3.20 -6.18 -7.64
N PHE A 121 2.32 -5.53 -6.88
CA PHE A 121 1.61 -4.32 -7.31
C PHE A 121 2.62 -3.24 -7.72
N LEU A 122 3.58 -2.92 -6.84
CA LEU A 122 4.57 -1.87 -7.05
C LEU A 122 5.50 -2.18 -8.22
N GLU A 123 5.95 -3.43 -8.37
CA GLU A 123 6.79 -3.85 -9.49
C GLU A 123 6.08 -3.67 -10.84
N SER A 124 4.78 -3.99 -10.92
CA SER A 124 3.99 -3.76 -12.13
C SER A 124 3.87 -2.26 -12.44
N CYS A 125 3.64 -1.42 -11.43
CA CYS A 125 3.64 0.03 -11.59
C CYS A 125 4.99 0.58 -12.06
N MET A 126 6.11 0.10 -11.48
CA MET A 126 7.45 0.54 -11.86
C MET A 126 7.84 0.09 -13.27
N ARG A 127 7.34 -1.07 -13.72
CA ARG A 127 7.48 -1.51 -15.13
C ARG A 127 6.77 -0.54 -16.06
N LEU A 128 5.51 -0.20 -15.78
CA LEU A 128 4.73 0.75 -16.60
C LEU A 128 5.37 2.15 -16.64
N GLU A 129 5.92 2.62 -15.52
CA GLU A 129 6.63 3.90 -15.47
C GLU A 129 7.88 3.89 -16.37
N LYS A 130 8.67 2.81 -16.33
CA LYS A 130 9.84 2.64 -17.22
C LYS A 130 9.46 2.58 -18.69
N GLU A 131 8.34 1.96 -19.02
CA GLU A 131 7.81 1.91 -20.41
C GLU A 131 7.35 3.29 -20.89
N LYS A 132 6.85 4.15 -19.99
CA LYS A 132 6.46 5.53 -20.28
C LYS A 132 7.63 6.52 -20.31
N ALA A 133 8.71 6.26 -19.57
CA ALA A 133 9.85 7.16 -19.44
C ALA A 133 10.45 7.66 -20.79
N PRO A 134 10.57 6.84 -21.86
CA PRO A 134 11.03 7.32 -23.16
C PRO A 134 10.08 8.33 -23.80
N ALA A 135 8.76 8.20 -23.59
CA ALA A 135 7.75 9.12 -24.11
C ALA A 135 7.74 10.44 -23.31
N VAL A 136 7.82 10.37 -21.98
CA VAL A 136 7.88 11.54 -21.09
C VAL A 136 9.16 12.36 -21.33
N MET A 137 10.30 11.71 -21.55
CA MET A 137 11.54 12.42 -21.91
C MET A 137 11.44 13.13 -23.26
N ARG A 138 10.79 12.52 -24.26
CA ARG A 138 10.54 13.16 -25.56
C ARG A 138 9.59 14.34 -25.46
N GLU A 139 8.50 14.23 -24.70
CA GLU A 139 7.55 15.33 -24.48
C GLU A 139 8.20 16.50 -23.73
N ARG A 140 9.04 16.20 -22.73
CA ARG A 140 9.78 17.21 -21.97
C ARG A 140 10.82 17.94 -22.84
N GLN A 141 11.54 17.22 -23.71
CA GLN A 141 12.47 17.82 -24.67
C GLN A 141 11.75 18.67 -25.73
N ALA A 142 10.59 18.22 -26.21
CA ALA A 142 9.77 18.96 -27.17
C ALA A 142 9.22 20.27 -26.57
N ARG A 143 8.80 20.28 -25.30
CA ARG A 143 8.38 21.50 -24.60
C ARG A 143 9.52 22.50 -24.44
N VAL A 144 10.69 22.05 -23.99
CA VAL A 144 11.88 22.92 -23.84
C VAL A 144 12.31 23.53 -25.18
N ALA A 145 12.22 22.77 -26.28
CA ALA A 145 12.53 23.28 -27.61
C ALA A 145 11.48 24.25 -28.18
N SER A 146 10.24 24.25 -27.65
CA SER A 146 9.19 25.20 -28.06
C SER A 146 9.21 26.51 -27.27
N GLU A 147 9.93 26.54 -26.15
CA GLU A 147 10.06 27.70 -25.26
C GLU A 147 11.41 28.45 -25.47
N ALA A 148 12.26 27.99 -26.39
CA ALA A 148 13.55 28.56 -26.75
C ALA A 148 13.53 29.15 -28.17
#